data_AF-A0A239JVF7-F1
#
_entry.id   AF-A0A239JVF7-F1
#
_cell.length_a   1.000
_cell.length_b   1.000
_cell.length_c   1.000
_cell.angle_alpha   90.00
_cell.angle_beta   90.00
_cell.angle_gamma   90.00
#
_symmetry.space_group_name_H-M   'P 1'
#
loop_
_entity.id
_entity.type
_entity.pdbx_description
1 polymer ?
#
loop_
_entity_poly.entity_id
_entity_poly.type
_entity_poly.pdbx_seq_one_letter_code
_entity_poly.pdbx_strand_id
1 'polypeptide(L)'
;MKLKLDIDPDIVAMMAAEVAAGERAVTAAMREAGTGLKSAWRTQITGAGLGRRLANSIRNQNFPRSGESLDAAALVWSKAPVIVGAHDTGPLIRSKDGFWLAIPLPAAGKSTRGGRITPGEWERRRGLRLRFVYRRTGPRWSGCRPPQTASQCAKVVVFKATQKRGRRDEGYDDRG
;
A
#
# COMPACT_ATOMS: atom_id res chain seq x y z
N MET A 1 -71.99 -28.36 -8.15
CA MET A 1 -70.82 -29.17 -8.54
C MET A 1 -69.67 -28.84 -7.59
N LYS A 2 -69.00 -29.85 -7.02
CA LYS A 2 -67.76 -29.65 -6.25
C LYS A 2 -66.60 -30.20 -7.08
N LEU A 3 -65.75 -29.32 -7.60
CA LEU A 3 -64.49 -29.70 -8.23
C LEU A 3 -63.45 -29.86 -7.13
N LYS A 4 -62.93 -31.07 -6.95
CA LYS A 4 -61.72 -31.31 -6.16
C LYS A 4 -60.54 -31.17 -7.11
N LEU A 5 -59.67 -30.21 -6.83
CA LEU A 5 -58.34 -30.11 -7.41
C LEU A 5 -57.37 -30.69 -6.39
N ASP A 6 -56.94 -31.93 -6.61
CA ASP A 6 -55.83 -32.52 -5.88
C ASP A 6 -54.55 -32.01 -6.54
N ILE A 7 -53.98 -30.96 -5.97
CA ILE A 7 -52.63 -30.49 -6.30
C ILE A 7 -51.71 -31.34 -5.45
N ASP A 8 -50.98 -32.26 -6.06
CA ASP A 8 -49.90 -33.01 -5.40
C ASP A 8 -48.57 -32.31 -5.77
N PRO A 9 -48.12 -31.32 -4.98
CA PRO A 9 -46.89 -30.62 -5.29
C PRO A 9 -45.70 -31.56 -5.08
N ASP A 10 -44.79 -31.61 -6.05
CA ASP A 10 -43.49 -32.25 -5.88
C ASP A 10 -42.65 -31.42 -4.90
N ILE A 11 -42.74 -31.79 -3.61
CA ILE A 11 -42.03 -31.15 -2.51
C ILE A 11 -40.52 -31.17 -2.75
N VAL A 12 -39.98 -32.21 -3.39
CA VAL A 12 -38.56 -32.33 -3.67
C VAL A 12 -38.12 -31.28 -4.68
N ALA A 13 -38.91 -31.07 -5.74
CA ALA A 13 -38.64 -30.01 -6.72
C ALA A 13 -38.71 -28.61 -6.11
N MET A 14 -39.69 -28.35 -5.23
CA MET A 14 -39.80 -27.07 -4.54
C MET A 14 -38.62 -26.82 -3.59
N MET A 15 -38.21 -27.82 -2.81
CA MET A 15 -37.04 -27.71 -1.93
C MET A 15 -35.76 -27.48 -2.72
N ALA A 16 -35.56 -28.18 -3.83
CA ALA A 16 -34.39 -27.97 -4.69
C ALA A 16 -34.35 -26.55 -5.27
N ALA A 17 -35.51 -26.00 -5.65
CA ALA A 17 -35.60 -24.61 -6.13
C ALA A 17 -35.24 -23.59 -5.04
N GLU A 18 -35.70 -23.81 -3.81
CA GLU A 18 -35.36 -22.95 -2.66
C GLU A 18 -33.86 -23.01 -2.31
N VAL A 19 -33.26 -24.20 -2.31
CA VAL A 19 -31.81 -24.34 -2.09
C VAL A 19 -31.03 -23.59 -3.16
N ALA A 20 -31.39 -23.74 -4.44
CA ALA A 20 -30.74 -23.03 -5.54
C ALA A 20 -30.94 -21.51 -5.43
N ALA A 21 -32.09 -21.04 -4.94
CA ALA A 21 -32.31 -19.63 -4.66
C ALA A 21 -31.42 -19.13 -3.50
N GLY A 22 -31.26 -19.94 -2.45
CA GLY A 22 -30.34 -19.68 -1.34
C GLY A 22 -28.88 -19.60 -1.79
N GLU A 23 -28.42 -20.55 -2.60
CA GLU A 23 -27.06 -20.56 -3.17
C GLU A 23 -26.76 -19.29 -3.96
N ARG A 24 -27.73 -18.83 -4.77
CA ARG A 24 -27.65 -17.56 -5.49
C ARG A 24 -27.50 -16.38 -4.55
N ALA A 25 -28.40 -16.29 -3.58
CA ALA A 25 -28.45 -15.18 -2.64
C ALA A 25 -27.15 -15.07 -1.83
N VAL A 26 -26.68 -16.19 -1.26
CA VAL A 26 -25.44 -16.22 -0.48
C VAL A 26 -24.23 -15.88 -1.34
N THR A 27 -24.15 -16.45 -2.55
CA THR A 27 -23.04 -16.16 -3.46
C THR A 27 -23.02 -14.70 -3.90
N ALA A 28 -24.18 -14.12 -4.20
CA ALA A 28 -24.31 -12.69 -4.54
C ALA A 28 -23.89 -11.81 -3.36
N ALA A 29 -24.38 -12.10 -2.16
CA ALA A 29 -24.04 -11.38 -0.93
C ALA A 29 -22.52 -11.42 -0.65
N MET A 30 -21.88 -12.57 -0.82
CA MET A 30 -20.43 -12.71 -0.61
C MET A 30 -19.61 -11.97 -1.69
N ARG A 31 -20.09 -11.92 -2.93
CA ARG A 31 -19.50 -11.10 -4.00
C ARG A 31 -19.57 -9.62 -3.67
N GLU A 32 -20.72 -9.14 -3.21
CA GLU A 32 -20.90 -7.76 -2.78
C GLU A 32 -20.03 -7.43 -1.57
N ALA A 33 -20.07 -8.24 -0.52
CA ALA A 33 -19.25 -8.05 0.68
C ALA A 33 -17.76 -7.99 0.36
N GLY A 34 -17.25 -8.90 -0.49
CA GLY A 34 -15.84 -8.92 -0.90
C GLY A 34 -15.42 -7.69 -1.72
N THR A 35 -16.29 -7.24 -2.63
CA THR A 35 -16.02 -6.04 -3.44
C THR A 35 -16.11 -4.76 -2.61
N GLY A 36 -17.10 -4.67 -1.72
CA GLY A 36 -17.27 -3.60 -0.75
C GLY A 36 -16.06 -3.49 0.19
N LEU A 37 -15.64 -4.59 0.82
CA LEU A 37 -14.47 -4.61 1.70
C LEU A 37 -13.19 -4.17 0.98
N LYS A 38 -12.95 -4.67 -0.24
CA LYS A 38 -11.80 -4.24 -1.05
C LYS A 38 -11.86 -2.75 -1.37
N SER A 39 -13.04 -2.21 -1.70
CA SER A 39 -13.22 -0.79 -2.00
C SER A 39 -12.97 0.07 -0.76
N ALA A 40 -13.62 -0.27 0.37
CA ALA A 40 -13.46 0.43 1.64
C ALA A 40 -12.00 0.44 2.11
N TRP A 41 -11.32 -0.71 2.05
CA TRP A 41 -9.91 -0.79 2.42
C TRP A 41 -9.02 0.08 1.52
N ARG A 42 -9.29 0.12 0.21
CA ARG A 42 -8.59 1.02 -0.72
C ARG A 42 -8.79 2.47 -0.36
N THR A 43 -10.02 2.85 -0.05
CA THR A 43 -10.37 4.21 0.38
C THR A 43 -9.65 4.59 1.67
N GLN A 44 -9.56 3.69 2.65
CA GLN A 44 -8.79 3.91 3.87
C GLN A 44 -7.30 4.16 3.58
N ILE A 45 -6.68 3.34 2.72
CA ILE A 45 -5.27 3.49 2.35
C ILE A 45 -5.03 4.84 1.65
N THR A 46 -5.92 5.25 0.73
CA THR A 46 -5.79 6.54 0.06
C THR A 46 -6.10 7.72 0.98
N GLY A 47 -7.07 7.58 1.88
CA GLY A 47 -7.44 8.59 2.87
C GLY A 47 -6.33 8.82 3.90
N ALA A 48 -5.55 7.78 4.22
CA ALA A 48 -4.33 7.87 5.03
C ALA A 48 -3.13 8.47 4.28
N GLY A 49 -3.28 8.88 3.01
CA GLY A 49 -2.21 9.50 2.24
C GLY A 49 -1.13 8.54 1.72
N LEU A 50 -1.31 7.22 1.84
CA LEU A 50 -0.33 6.21 1.39
C LEU A 50 -0.30 6.03 -0.14
N GLY A 51 -1.26 6.64 -0.83
CA GLY A 51 -1.31 6.74 -2.28
C GLY A 51 -1.99 5.58 -3.00
N ARG A 52 -2.38 5.83 -4.26
CA ARG A 52 -3.17 4.90 -5.09
C ARG A 52 -2.45 3.59 -5.40
N ARG A 53 -1.12 3.62 -5.49
CA ARG A 53 -0.31 2.43 -5.82
C ARG A 53 -0.42 1.36 -4.73
N LEU A 54 -0.40 1.76 -3.45
CA LEU A 54 -0.56 0.82 -2.35
C LEU A 54 -1.99 0.32 -2.26
N ALA A 55 -2.99 1.19 -2.43
CA ALA A 55 -4.40 0.77 -2.46
C ALA A 55 -4.66 -0.30 -3.54
N ASN A 56 -4.07 -0.15 -4.73
CA ASN A 56 -4.19 -1.12 -5.82
C ASN A 56 -3.54 -2.49 -5.53
N SER A 57 -2.74 -2.60 -4.46
CA SER A 57 -2.20 -3.88 -3.99
C SER A 57 -3.26 -4.76 -3.32
N ILE A 58 -4.37 -4.18 -2.83
CA ILE A 58 -5.51 -4.93 -2.28
C ILE A 58 -6.24 -5.68 -3.40
N ARG A 59 -6.46 -6.97 -3.19
CA ARG A 59 -7.06 -7.94 -4.10
C ARG A 59 -8.28 -8.58 -3.43
N ASN A 60 -9.18 -9.07 -4.26
CA ASN A 60 -10.35 -9.84 -3.85
C ASN A 60 -10.42 -11.07 -4.77
N GLN A 61 -10.82 -12.20 -4.21
CA GLN A 61 -11.17 -13.41 -4.92
C GLN A 61 -12.40 -14.05 -4.28
N ASN A 62 -13.38 -14.34 -5.11
CA ASN A 62 -14.62 -14.98 -4.69
C ASN A 62 -14.56 -16.48 -4.98
N PHE A 63 -15.14 -17.25 -4.05
CA PHE A 63 -15.27 -18.70 -4.11
C PHE A 63 -16.75 -19.07 -3.97
N PRO A 64 -17.24 -20.06 -4.74
CA PRO A 64 -16.55 -20.74 -5.83
C PRO A 64 -16.23 -19.77 -6.99
N ARG A 65 -15.18 -20.08 -7.78
CA ARG A 65 -14.78 -19.23 -8.92
C ARG A 65 -15.88 -19.13 -9.98
N SER A 66 -16.64 -20.21 -10.13
CA SER A 66 -17.78 -20.35 -11.03
C SER A 66 -18.88 -21.13 -10.32
N GLY A 67 -20.13 -20.80 -10.61
CA GLY A 67 -21.28 -21.40 -9.96
C GLY A 67 -21.72 -20.63 -8.71
N GLU A 68 -22.67 -21.27 -8.03
CA GLU A 68 -23.38 -20.77 -6.85
C GLU A 68 -23.24 -21.84 -5.76
N SER A 69 -23.15 -21.40 -4.51
CA SER A 69 -23.01 -22.30 -3.36
C SER A 69 -23.46 -21.59 -2.10
N LEU A 70 -24.02 -22.35 -1.16
CA LEU A 70 -24.29 -21.87 0.20
C LEU A 70 -22.99 -21.60 0.97
N ASP A 71 -21.89 -22.25 0.60
CA ASP A 71 -20.57 -22.07 1.19
C ASP A 71 -19.74 -21.03 0.41
N ALA A 72 -20.40 -20.06 -0.20
CA ALA A 72 -19.70 -18.99 -0.89
C ALA A 72 -18.85 -18.16 0.08
N ALA A 73 -17.68 -17.75 -0.38
CA ALA A 73 -16.73 -16.98 0.41
C ALA A 73 -16.02 -15.91 -0.43
N ALA A 74 -15.54 -14.86 0.23
CA ALA A 74 -14.71 -13.83 -0.39
C ALA A 74 -13.41 -13.67 0.39
N LEU A 75 -12.28 -13.87 -0.29
CA LEU A 75 -10.95 -13.64 0.26
C LEU A 75 -10.43 -12.28 -0.21
N VAL A 76 -10.14 -11.39 0.74
CA VAL A 76 -9.54 -10.08 0.48
C VAL A 76 -8.15 -10.03 1.11
N TRP A 77 -7.13 -9.64 0.33
CA TRP A 77 -5.74 -9.63 0.80
C TRP A 77 -4.90 -8.53 0.13
N SER A 78 -3.72 -8.26 0.68
CA SER A 78 -2.75 -7.31 0.10
C SER A 78 -1.59 -8.05 -0.59
N LYS A 79 -1.18 -7.59 -1.78
CA LYS A 79 0.11 -7.97 -2.38
C LYS A 79 1.32 -7.30 -1.70
N ALA A 80 1.10 -6.35 -0.81
CA ALA A 80 2.13 -5.64 -0.06
C ALA A 80 1.89 -5.71 1.46
N PRO A 81 1.79 -6.91 2.05
CA PRO A 81 1.40 -7.08 3.45
C PRO A 81 2.38 -6.43 4.41
N VAL A 82 3.69 -6.49 4.11
CA VAL A 82 4.75 -5.89 4.93
C VAL A 82 4.61 -4.37 5.00
N ILE A 83 4.22 -3.72 3.89
CA ILE A 83 4.07 -2.26 3.85
C ILE A 83 2.83 -1.85 4.65
N VAL A 84 1.70 -2.54 4.43
CA VAL A 84 0.46 -2.25 5.16
C VAL A 84 0.64 -2.49 6.65
N GLY A 85 1.22 -3.62 7.04
CA GLY A 85 1.52 -3.93 8.45
C GLY A 85 2.52 -2.96 9.08
N ALA A 86 3.51 -2.46 8.32
CA ALA A 86 4.41 -1.42 8.81
C ALA A 86 3.66 -0.10 9.12
N HIS A 87 2.67 0.28 8.32
CA HIS A 87 1.89 1.49 8.65
C HIS A 87 0.95 1.29 9.83
N ASP A 88 0.47 0.07 10.07
CA ASP A 88 -0.40 -0.27 11.19
C ASP A 88 0.37 -0.37 12.52
N THR A 89 1.52 -1.07 12.53
CA THR A 89 2.34 -1.24 13.73
C THR A 89 3.29 -0.06 14.00
N GLY A 90 3.63 0.72 12.97
CA GLY A 90 4.57 1.85 13.07
C GLY A 90 6.01 1.46 13.46
N PRO A 91 6.63 0.44 12.84
CA PRO A 91 7.99 0.04 13.19
C PRO A 91 8.99 1.14 12.84
N LEU A 92 10.07 1.21 13.60
CA LEU A 92 11.14 2.17 13.37
C LEU A 92 11.79 1.98 11.99
N ILE A 93 11.66 2.98 11.12
CA ILE A 93 12.37 3.00 9.83
C ILE A 93 13.86 3.16 10.10
N ARG A 94 14.64 2.12 9.77
CA ARG A 94 16.10 2.09 9.95
C ARG A 94 16.82 1.71 8.66
N SER A 95 18.08 2.13 8.56
CA SER A 95 18.98 1.64 7.53
C SER A 95 19.19 0.14 7.68
N LYS A 96 19.25 -0.59 6.56
CA LYS A 96 19.57 -2.03 6.56
C LYS A 96 20.96 -2.30 7.14
N ASP A 97 21.93 -1.49 6.73
CA ASP A 97 23.36 -1.68 7.06
C ASP A 97 23.86 -0.66 8.12
N GLY A 98 22.94 0.04 8.79
CA GLY A 98 23.21 0.81 10.02
C GLY A 98 23.99 2.12 9.87
N PHE A 99 24.67 2.37 8.75
CA PHE A 99 25.50 3.58 8.64
C PHE A 99 24.71 4.84 8.25
N TRP A 100 23.70 4.78 7.37
CA TRP A 100 22.93 5.97 6.94
C TRP A 100 21.60 5.60 6.29
N LEU A 101 20.62 6.51 6.33
CA LEU A 101 19.37 6.42 5.60
C LEU A 101 19.24 7.65 4.67
N ALA A 102 19.16 7.41 3.36
CA ALA A 102 18.88 8.48 2.40
C ALA A 102 17.37 8.58 2.18
N ILE A 103 16.82 9.76 2.47
CA ILE A 103 15.43 10.10 2.19
C ILE A 103 15.45 11.10 1.05
N PRO A 104 15.19 10.67 -0.21
CA PRO A 104 15.16 11.58 -1.33
C PRO A 104 13.99 12.56 -1.15
N LEU A 105 14.30 13.85 -1.11
CA LEU A 105 13.29 14.89 -1.26
C LEU A 105 12.91 15.02 -2.74
N PRO A 106 11.74 15.57 -3.09
CA PRO A 106 11.38 15.82 -4.49
C PRO A 106 12.47 16.58 -5.27
N ALA A 107 13.16 17.51 -4.61
CA ALA A 107 14.29 18.27 -5.16
C ALA A 107 15.50 17.41 -5.59
N ALA A 108 15.63 16.19 -5.06
CA ALA A 108 16.70 15.27 -5.45
C ALA A 108 16.53 14.80 -6.92
N GLY A 109 15.30 14.77 -7.41
CA GLY A 109 14.98 14.29 -8.76
C GLY A 109 15.17 12.78 -8.92
N LYS A 110 15.04 12.32 -10.17
CA LYS A 110 15.25 10.92 -10.56
C LYS A 110 16.67 10.70 -11.06
N SER A 111 17.10 9.43 -11.01
CA SER A 111 18.32 8.98 -11.69
C SER A 111 18.23 9.27 -13.19
N THR A 112 19.37 9.37 -13.87
CA THR A 112 19.44 9.49 -15.35
C THR A 112 18.69 8.37 -16.07
N ARG A 113 18.62 7.18 -15.47
CA ARG A 113 17.86 6.03 -16.00
C ARG A 113 16.39 6.00 -15.54
N GLY A 114 15.86 7.11 -15.01
CA GLY A 114 14.47 7.24 -14.53
C GLY A 114 14.18 6.55 -13.19
N GLY A 115 15.18 5.89 -12.59
CA GLY A 115 15.06 5.17 -11.32
C GLY A 115 15.29 6.01 -10.06
N ARG A 116 15.41 5.34 -8.92
CA ARG A 116 15.82 5.95 -7.64
C ARG A 116 17.24 6.49 -7.77
N ILE A 117 17.42 7.77 -7.51
CA ILE A 117 18.75 8.39 -7.49
C ILE A 117 19.53 7.89 -6.27
N THR A 118 20.77 7.47 -6.50
CA THR A 118 21.68 7.12 -5.40
C THR A 118 22.35 8.40 -4.85
N PRO A 119 22.75 8.43 -3.56
CA PRO A 119 23.47 9.58 -3.01
C PRO A 119 24.72 9.94 -3.83
N GLY A 120 25.53 8.94 -4.20
CA GLY A 120 26.74 9.18 -5.01
C GLY A 120 26.43 9.68 -6.44
N GLU A 121 25.31 9.26 -7.04
CA GLU A 121 24.85 9.82 -8.32
C GLU A 121 24.38 11.28 -8.18
N TRP A 122 23.67 11.61 -7.10
CA TRP A 122 23.22 12.96 -6.84
C TRP A 122 24.40 13.93 -6.63
N GLU A 123 25.42 13.53 -5.86
CA GLU A 123 26.63 14.32 -5.63
C GLU A 123 27.37 14.61 -6.93
N ARG A 124 27.60 13.59 -7.77
CA ARG A 124 28.24 13.74 -9.08
C ARG A 124 27.48 14.71 -9.98
N ARG A 125 26.14 14.67 -9.96
CA ARG A 125 25.30 15.49 -10.84
C ARG A 125 25.19 16.95 -10.37
N ARG A 126 25.13 17.18 -9.06
CA ARG A 126 24.94 18.52 -8.50
C ARG A 126 26.26 19.22 -8.17
N GLY A 127 27.39 18.51 -8.19
CA GLY A 127 28.69 19.05 -7.78
C GLY A 127 28.75 19.43 -6.30
N LEU A 128 27.78 18.97 -5.50
CA LEU A 128 27.63 19.26 -4.08
C LEU A 128 27.80 17.96 -3.30
N ARG A 129 28.63 18.00 -2.26
CA ARG A 129 28.80 16.86 -1.35
C ARG A 129 27.65 16.84 -0.35
N LEU A 130 27.04 15.67 -0.17
CA LEU A 130 26.04 15.47 0.86
C LEU A 130 26.72 15.52 2.23
N ARG A 131 26.07 16.18 3.17
CA ARG A 131 26.54 16.27 4.55
C ARG A 131 25.77 15.27 5.39
N PHE A 132 26.49 14.47 6.16
CA PHE A 132 25.88 13.61 7.16
C PHE A 132 25.46 14.45 8.35
N VAL A 133 24.19 14.31 8.74
CA VAL A 133 23.66 14.86 9.99
C VAL A 133 23.73 13.75 11.04
N TYR A 134 24.44 14.01 12.13
CA TYR A 134 24.61 13.08 13.24
C TYR A 134 23.58 13.37 14.34
N ARG A 135 22.89 12.34 14.86
CA ARG A 135 22.08 12.46 16.10
C ARG A 135 22.98 12.34 17.34
N ARG A 136 22.53 12.93 18.45
CA ARG A 136 23.25 13.06 19.72
C ARG A 136 23.36 11.76 20.56
N THR A 137 22.56 10.72 20.29
CA THR A 137 22.44 9.51 21.15
C THR A 137 22.47 8.21 20.34
N GLY A 138 23.60 7.47 20.42
CA GLY A 138 24.06 6.31 19.62
C GLY A 138 23.17 5.07 19.43
N PRO A 139 23.37 4.23 18.37
CA PRO A 139 22.66 2.97 18.19
C PRO A 139 23.33 1.88 19.00
N ARG A 140 22.52 1.02 19.60
CA ARG A 140 22.93 -0.05 20.54
C ARG A 140 23.46 -1.30 19.83
N TRP A 141 24.08 -1.17 18.66
CA TRP A 141 24.52 -2.33 17.87
C TRP A 141 26.03 -2.54 18.02
N SER A 142 26.38 -3.61 18.74
CA SER A 142 27.72 -4.16 18.87
C SER A 142 28.16 -4.76 17.54
N GLY A 143 29.02 -4.09 16.79
CA GLY A 143 29.60 -4.72 15.60
C GLY A 143 30.37 -3.82 14.63
N CYS A 144 30.24 -2.49 14.73
CA CYS A 144 31.08 -1.59 13.93
C CYS A 144 32.02 -0.79 14.83
N ARG A 145 33.32 -1.08 14.72
CA ARG A 145 34.39 -0.24 15.28
C ARG A 145 34.29 1.16 14.65
N PRO A 146 34.12 2.24 15.43
CA PRO A 146 34.01 3.59 14.88
C PRO A 146 35.38 4.04 14.31
N PRO A 147 35.44 4.83 13.22
CA PRO A 147 36.58 5.74 13.04
C PRO A 147 36.58 6.74 14.21
N GLN A 148 37.76 7.05 14.74
CA GLN A 148 38.02 7.67 16.05
C GLN A 148 37.49 9.11 16.25
N THR A 149 36.49 9.57 15.51
CA THR A 149 35.89 10.89 15.69
C THR A 149 34.36 10.82 15.68
N ALA A 150 33.80 11.05 16.86
CA ALA A 150 32.42 11.44 17.21
C ALA A 150 31.32 10.84 16.31
N SER A 151 31.03 9.56 16.54
CA SER A 151 30.02 8.80 15.81
C SER A 151 29.12 8.12 16.82
N GLN A 152 27.81 8.44 16.80
CA GLN A 152 26.75 7.46 16.62
C GLN A 152 25.32 8.05 16.81
N CYS A 153 24.38 7.77 15.89
CA CYS A 153 23.01 8.31 15.92
C CYS A 153 22.28 8.48 14.57
N ALA A 154 21.23 7.70 14.27
CA ALA A 154 20.44 7.60 13.03
C ALA A 154 20.46 8.82 12.11
N LYS A 155 20.96 8.61 10.88
CA LYS A 155 21.21 9.66 9.89
C LYS A 155 20.01 9.77 8.96
N VAL A 156 19.31 10.91 8.99
CA VAL A 156 18.53 11.36 7.83
C VAL A 156 19.48 12.20 6.98
N VAL A 157 19.86 11.70 5.81
CA VAL A 157 20.47 12.58 4.80
C VAL A 157 19.35 13.41 4.20
N VAL A 158 19.19 14.63 4.72
CA VAL A 158 18.29 15.63 4.12
C VAL A 158 19.03 16.23 2.95
N PHE A 159 18.52 16.03 1.74
CA PHE A 159 18.98 16.75 0.55
C PHE A 159 18.59 18.23 0.66
N LYS A 160 19.31 19.03 1.44
CA LYS A 160 19.17 20.49 1.38
C LYS A 160 19.84 20.99 0.10
N ALA A 161 19.03 21.25 -0.93
CA ALA A 161 19.43 22.16 -1.97
C ALA A 161 19.51 23.56 -1.35
N THR A 162 20.70 24.12 -1.21
CA THR A 162 20.83 25.58 -1.04
C THR A 162 20.36 26.20 -2.35
N GLN A 163 19.15 26.76 -2.34
CA GLN A 163 18.58 27.50 -3.45
C GLN A 163 19.51 28.68 -3.75
N LYS A 164 20.33 28.55 -4.81
CA LYS A 164 21.12 29.66 -5.32
C LYS A 164 20.11 30.72 -5.80
N ARG A 165 20.11 31.88 -5.14
CA ARG A 165 19.39 33.09 -5.60
C ARG A 165 19.68 33.31 -7.09
N GLY A 166 18.63 33.52 -7.87
CA GLY A 166 18.70 34.11 -9.22
C GLY A 166 18.13 33.25 -10.33
N ARG A 167 16.81 33.36 -10.59
CA ARG A 167 16.22 34.13 -11.70
C ARG A 167 14.70 34.09 -11.50
N ARG A 168 14.02 35.24 -11.66
CA ARG A 168 12.56 35.30 -11.81
C ARG A 168 12.19 34.70 -13.18
N ASP A 169 10.89 34.75 -13.49
CA ASP A 169 10.21 34.28 -14.70
C ASP A 169 9.61 32.87 -14.45
N GLU A 170 8.32 32.57 -14.60
CA GLU A 170 7.10 33.28 -14.99
C GLU A 170 5.92 32.30 -14.73
N GLY A 171 4.73 32.84 -14.41
CA GLY A 171 3.38 32.23 -14.42
C GLY A 171 3.15 30.71 -14.27
N TYR A 172 2.50 30.31 -13.17
CA TYR A 172 1.66 29.09 -13.11
C TYR A 172 0.20 29.55 -13.11
N ASP A 173 -0.49 29.31 -14.23
CA ASP A 173 -1.91 29.61 -14.44
C ASP A 173 -2.74 28.40 -13.98
N ASP A 174 -3.51 28.58 -12.91
CA ASP A 174 -4.46 27.61 -12.39
C ASP A 174 -5.80 27.73 -13.15
N ARG A 175 -5.93 27.06 -14.31
CA ARG A 175 -7.22 26.73 -14.92
C ARG A 175 -7.18 25.41 -15.69
N GLY A 176 -8.00 24.45 -15.25
CA GLY A 176 -8.30 23.19 -15.94
C GLY A 176 -8.61 22.05 -15.00
#